data_AF-K7MMX2-F1
#
_entry.id   AF-K7MMX2-F1
#
_cell.length_a   1.000
_cell.length_b   1.000
_cell.length_c   1.000
_cell.angle_alpha   90.00
_cell.angle_beta   90.00
_cell.angle_gamma   90.00
#
_symmetry.space_group_name_H-M   'P 1'
#
loop_
_entity.id
_entity.type
_entity.pdbx_description
1 polymer ?
#
loop_
_entity_poly.entity_id
_entity_poly.type
_entity_poly.pdbx_seq_one_letter_code
_entity_poly.pdbx_strand_id
1 'polypeptide(L)'
;MAYGASKYDDTNPEAEKKEYIDHIEEIVQWMGWKPFKITYTSGYFQELYELAVELIKKGHAYVDHQTPDEIKEHREKKLNSPWRDRPISESLKLFEDMKNGSIEEGKATLRMKQDM
;
A
#
# COMPACT_ATOMS: atom_id res chain seq x y z
N MET A 1 -19.27 -26.45 -11.96
CA MET A 1 -19.08 -25.00 -11.74
C MET A 1 -17.93 -24.83 -10.78
N ALA A 2 -16.83 -24.21 -11.21
CA ALA A 2 -15.71 -23.92 -10.34
C ALA A 2 -15.99 -22.60 -9.62
N TYR A 3 -15.90 -22.61 -8.29
CA TYR A 3 -16.08 -21.43 -7.46
C TYR A 3 -14.71 -20.88 -7.10
N GLY A 4 -14.48 -19.60 -7.40
CA GLY A 4 -13.27 -18.85 -7.03
C GLY A 4 -13.65 -17.51 -6.42
N ALA A 5 -12.77 -16.97 -5.57
CA ALA A 5 -12.86 -15.60 -5.09
C ALA A 5 -12.17 -14.67 -6.10
N SER A 6 -12.88 -13.66 -6.60
CA SER A 6 -12.27 -12.59 -7.39
C SER A 6 -11.95 -11.42 -6.46
N LYS A 7 -10.66 -11.06 -6.42
CA LYS A 7 -10.14 -9.93 -5.66
C LYS A 7 -9.73 -8.84 -6.65
N TYR A 8 -10.32 -7.65 -6.54
CA TYR A 8 -9.94 -6.50 -7.34
C TYR A 8 -8.94 -5.65 -6.53
N ASP A 9 -7.79 -5.34 -7.14
CA ASP A 9 -6.71 -4.57 -6.54
C ASP A 9 -6.90 -3.07 -6.87
N ASP A 10 -7.78 -2.44 -6.11
CA ASP A 10 -8.24 -1.05 -6.29
C ASP A 10 -7.41 -0.02 -5.51
N THR A 11 -6.11 -0.27 -5.30
CA THR A 11 -5.25 0.64 -4.51
C THR A 11 -4.83 1.90 -5.26
N ASN A 12 -5.06 1.98 -6.58
CA ASN A 12 -4.60 3.10 -7.40
C ASN A 12 -5.79 3.90 -7.99
N PRO A 13 -6.18 5.04 -7.37
CA PRO A 13 -7.35 5.79 -7.80
C PRO A 13 -7.24 6.41 -9.21
N GLU A 14 -6.02 6.59 -9.74
CA GLU A 14 -5.83 7.10 -11.11
C GLU A 14 -6.00 6.02 -12.20
N ALA A 15 -5.86 4.74 -11.85
CA ALA A 15 -5.93 3.64 -12.81
C ALA A 15 -7.35 3.07 -13.00
N GLU A 16 -8.28 3.37 -12.09
CA GLU A 16 -9.59 2.72 -12.06
C GLU A 16 -10.69 3.55 -12.74
N LYS A 17 -10.94 3.23 -14.02
CA LYS A 17 -12.28 3.42 -14.59
C LYS A 17 -13.09 2.17 -14.32
N LYS A 18 -14.27 2.33 -13.72
CA LYS A 18 -15.30 1.30 -13.50
C LYS A 18 -15.46 0.33 -14.70
N GLU A 19 -15.28 0.84 -15.91
CA GLU A 19 -15.25 0.07 -17.16
C GLU A 19 -14.34 -1.17 -17.12
N TYR A 20 -13.16 -1.11 -16.49
CA TYR A 20 -12.25 -2.26 -16.43
C TYR A 20 -12.77 -3.35 -15.49
N ILE A 21 -13.37 -2.97 -14.36
CA ILE A 21 -13.98 -3.91 -13.41
C ILE A 21 -15.17 -4.60 -14.08
N ASP A 22 -16.03 -3.80 -14.72
CA ASP A 22 -17.20 -4.29 -15.46
C ASP A 22 -16.78 -5.26 -16.58
N HIS A 23 -15.72 -4.95 -17.34
CA HIS A 23 -15.21 -5.83 -18.40
C HIS A 23 -14.63 -7.15 -17.87
N ILE A 24 -13.93 -7.11 -16.74
CA ILE A 24 -13.39 -8.33 -16.11
C ILE A 24 -14.55 -9.20 -15.61
N GLU A 25 -15.60 -8.62 -15.01
CA GLU A 25 -16.80 -9.36 -14.63
C GLU A 25 -17.49 -10.00 -15.83
N GLU A 26 -17.61 -9.26 -16.93
CA GLU A 26 -18.22 -9.76 -18.17
C GLU A 26 -17.45 -10.96 -18.76
N ILE A 27 -16.11 -10.88 -18.79
CA ILE A 27 -15.24 -11.98 -19.26
C ILE A 27 -15.36 -13.21 -18.35
N VAL A 28 -15.35 -13.02 -17.02
CA VAL A 28 -15.47 -14.11 -16.05
C VAL A 28 -16.83 -14.80 -16.18
N GLN A 29 -17.92 -14.03 -16.34
CA GLN A 29 -19.25 -14.57 -16.61
C GLN A 29 -19.32 -15.31 -17.95
N TRP A 30 -18.70 -14.76 -19.00
CA TRP A 30 -18.66 -15.36 -20.33
C TRP A 30 -17.93 -16.71 -20.33
N MET A 31 -16.89 -16.88 -19.51
CA MET A 31 -16.22 -18.17 -19.30
C MET A 31 -17.06 -19.17 -18.47
N GLY A 32 -18.26 -18.81 -18.02
CA GLY A 32 -19.15 -19.66 -17.23
C GLY A 32 -18.79 -19.72 -15.74
N TRP A 33 -17.98 -18.79 -15.26
CA TRP A 33 -17.59 -18.68 -13.86
C TRP A 33 -18.41 -17.57 -13.19
N LYS A 34 -18.94 -17.85 -12.01
CA LYS A 34 -19.54 -16.83 -11.14
C LYS A 34 -18.66 -16.70 -9.90
N PRO A 35 -18.07 -15.51 -9.64
CA PRO A 35 -17.35 -15.31 -8.40
C PRO A 35 -18.32 -15.49 -7.23
N PHE A 36 -17.93 -16.31 -6.25
CA PHE A 36 -18.74 -16.54 -5.05
C PHE A 36 -18.82 -15.29 -4.17
N LYS A 37 -17.79 -14.45 -4.23
CA LYS A 37 -17.68 -13.18 -3.52
C LYS A 37 -16.76 -12.24 -4.29
N ILE A 38 -17.19 -11.00 -4.46
CA ILE A 38 -16.36 -9.89 -4.95
C ILE A 38 -15.87 -9.12 -3.73
N THR A 39 -14.57 -8.88 -3.65
CA THR A 39 -13.97 -8.07 -2.57
C THR A 39 -13.04 -7.03 -3.16
N TYR A 40 -13.19 -5.80 -2.70
CA TYR A 40 -12.34 -4.66 -3.00
C TYR A 40 -11.24 -4.56 -1.94
N THR A 41 -10.02 -4.22 -2.35
CA THR A 41 -8.90 -3.96 -1.43
C THR A 41 -9.20 -2.75 -0.55
N SER A 42 -9.99 -1.79 -1.06
CA SER A 42 -10.49 -0.67 -0.26
C SER A 42 -11.29 -1.09 0.98
N GLY A 43 -11.98 -2.23 0.94
CA GLY A 43 -12.67 -2.80 2.08
C GLY A 43 -11.74 -3.21 3.24
N TYR A 44 -10.44 -3.29 3.01
CA TYR A 44 -9.42 -3.68 4.01
C TYR A 44 -8.49 -2.53 4.40
N PHE A 45 -8.69 -1.29 3.91
CA PHE A 45 -7.76 -0.19 4.21
C PHE A 45 -7.59 0.10 5.70
N GLN A 46 -8.66 -0.02 6.49
CA GLN A 46 -8.58 0.17 7.94
C GLN A 46 -7.70 -0.90 8.61
N GLU A 47 -7.89 -2.18 8.27
CA GLU A 47 -7.04 -3.27 8.76
C GLU A 47 -5.58 -3.11 8.31
N LEU A 48 -5.35 -2.73 7.05
CA LEU A 48 -4.01 -2.47 6.53
C LEU A 48 -3.33 -1.31 7.26
N TYR A 49 -4.07 -0.25 7.57
CA TYR A 49 -3.55 0.87 8.36
C TYR A 49 -3.21 0.44 9.78
N GLU A 50 -4.06 -0.35 10.44
CA GLU A 50 -3.79 -0.85 11.80
C GLU A 50 -2.55 -1.76 11.84
N LEU A 51 -2.41 -2.65 10.86
CA LEU A 51 -1.22 -3.49 10.70
C LEU A 51 0.04 -2.64 10.46
N ALA A 52 -0.05 -1.59 9.64
CA ALA A 52 1.05 -0.65 9.43
C ALA A 52 1.46 0.05 10.73
N VAL A 53 0.49 0.54 11.52
CA VAL A 53 0.74 1.12 12.84
C VAL A 53 1.42 0.12 13.77
N GLU A 54 1.01 -1.15 13.77
CA GLU A 54 1.61 -2.20 14.57
C GLU A 54 3.07 -2.47 14.14
N LEU A 55 3.34 -2.50 12.83
CA LEU A 55 4.69 -2.64 12.30
C LEU A 55 5.60 -1.49 12.73
N ILE A 56 5.10 -0.24 12.71
CA ILE A 56 5.86 0.92 13.19
C ILE A 56 6.13 0.77 14.69
N LYS A 57 5.12 0.42 15.50
CA LYS A 57 5.27 0.21 16.96
C LYS A 57 6.29 -0.88 17.31
N LYS A 58 6.40 -1.93 16.49
CA LYS A 58 7.40 -3.00 16.63
C LYS A 58 8.77 -2.62 16.08
N GLY A 59 8.94 -1.43 15.50
CA GLY A 59 10.18 -0.97 14.90
C GLY A 59 10.50 -1.62 13.54
N HIS A 60 9.52 -2.28 12.92
CA HIS A 60 9.65 -2.92 11.61
C HIS A 60 9.28 -2.03 10.44
N ALA A 61 8.79 -0.82 10.69
CA ALA A 61 8.51 0.17 9.66
C ALA A 61 8.87 1.59 10.14
N TYR A 62 9.14 2.47 9.19
CA TYR A 62 9.45 3.88 9.42
C TYR A 62 8.93 4.72 8.26
N VAL A 63 8.58 5.97 8.53
CA VAL A 63 8.28 6.94 7.47
C VAL A 63 9.61 7.39 6.87
N ASP A 64 9.68 7.55 5.56
CA ASP A 64 10.85 8.01 4.82
C ASP A 64 10.49 9.24 3.99
N HIS A 65 11.40 10.20 3.90
CA HIS A 65 11.25 11.41 3.11
C HIS A 65 12.19 11.45 1.89
N GLN A 66 12.93 10.36 1.64
CA GLN A 66 13.66 10.21 0.38
C GLN A 66 12.71 10.33 -0.80
N THR A 67 13.13 11.07 -1.82
CA THR A 67 12.50 11.06 -3.13
C THR A 67 12.61 9.69 -3.79
N PRO A 68 11.74 9.34 -4.76
CA PRO A 68 11.82 8.07 -5.48
C PRO A 68 13.21 7.79 -6.09
N ASP A 69 13.87 8.84 -6.60
CA ASP A 69 15.21 8.73 -7.18
C ASP A 69 16.28 8.44 -6.11
N GLU A 70 16.22 9.11 -4.95
CA GLU A 70 17.13 8.83 -3.82
C GLU A 70 16.91 7.43 -3.26
N ILE A 71 15.66 6.96 -3.16
CA ILE A 71 15.35 5.57 -2.73
C ILE A 71 15.98 4.57 -3.70
N LYS A 72 15.86 4.81 -5.01
CA LYS A 72 16.42 3.94 -6.05
C LYS A 72 17.95 3.90 -5.95
N GLU A 73 18.59 5.06 -5.89
CA GLU A 73 20.04 5.16 -5.74
C GLU A 73 20.54 4.47 -4.46
N HIS A 74 19.87 4.68 -3.33
CA HIS A 74 20.22 4.04 -2.07
C HIS A 74 20.06 2.52 -2.11
N ARG A 75 19.02 2.01 -2.78
CA ARG A 75 18.86 0.56 -3.00
C ARG A 75 20.00 -0.01 -3.83
N GLU A 76 20.39 0.66 -4.90
CA GLU A 76 21.51 0.22 -5.75
C GLU A 76 22.85 0.21 -4.99
N LYS A 77 23.06 1.19 -4.10
CA LYS A 77 24.27 1.30 -3.28
C LYS A 77 24.20 0.53 -1.94
N LYS A 78 23.10 -0.18 -1.66
CA LYS A 78 22.81 -0.82 -0.35
C LYS A 78 22.98 0.13 0.84
N LEU A 79 22.62 1.40 0.65
CA LEU A 79 22.67 2.42 1.68
C LEU A 79 21.32 2.48 2.40
N ASN A 80 21.38 2.44 3.73
CA ASN A 80 20.20 2.70 4.55
C ASN A 80 19.69 4.12 4.32
N SER A 81 18.37 4.28 4.45
CA SER A 81 17.76 5.60 4.50
C SER A 81 18.29 6.39 5.72
N PRO A 82 18.61 7.69 5.58
CA PRO A 82 18.92 8.57 6.72
C PRO A 82 17.83 8.56 7.79
N TRP A 83 16.61 8.24 7.39
CA TRP A 83 15.44 8.24 8.24
C TRP A 83 15.11 6.87 8.84
N ARG A 84 15.90 5.84 8.52
CA ARG A 84 15.67 4.46 8.97
C ARG A 84 15.60 4.39 10.49
N ASP A 85 16.47 5.08 11.21
CA ASP A 85 16.57 4.95 12.67
C ASP A 85 15.84 6.06 13.46
N ARG A 86 14.90 6.75 12.81
CA ARG A 86 14.06 7.73 13.52
C ARG A 86 13.23 7.09 14.64
N PRO A 87 12.88 7.85 15.69
CA PRO A 87 12.04 7.34 16.76
C PRO A 87 10.71 6.77 16.26
N ILE A 88 10.26 5.69 16.91
CA ILE A 88 8.97 5.06 16.62
C ILE A 88 7.82 6.07 16.75
N SER A 89 7.84 6.90 17.80
CA SER A 89 6.83 7.94 18.03
C SER A 89 6.76 8.97 16.92
N GLU A 90 7.91 9.30 16.32
CA GLU A 90 7.99 10.24 15.19
C GLU A 90 7.41 9.61 13.93
N SER A 91 7.75 8.35 13.64
CA SER A 91 7.17 7.61 12.51
C SER A 91 5.65 7.47 12.63
N LEU A 92 5.13 7.20 13.85
CA LEU A 92 3.69 7.11 14.08
C LEU A 92 2.98 8.43 13.81
N LYS A 93 3.54 9.55 14.30
CA LYS A 93 2.97 10.87 14.07
C LYS A 93 2.94 11.19 12.58
N LEU A 94 4.05 10.98 11.87
CA LEU A 94 4.12 11.28 10.44
C LEU A 94 3.22 10.37 9.62
N PHE A 95 3.06 9.09 9.99
CA PHE A 95 2.13 8.21 9.31
C PHE A 95 0.66 8.64 9.51
N GLU A 96 0.34 9.17 10.69
CA GLU A 96 -0.97 9.80 10.94
C GLU A 96 -1.14 11.09 10.13
N ASP A 97 -0.10 11.93 10.03
CA ASP A 97 -0.11 13.14 9.21
C ASP A 97 -0.29 12.80 7.71
N MET A 98 0.33 11.70 7.24
CA MET A 98 0.12 11.17 5.88
C MET A 98 -1.33 10.77 5.63
N LYS A 99 -1.95 10.04 6.58
CA LYS A 99 -3.36 9.64 6.51
C LYS A 99 -4.29 10.86 6.48
N ASN A 100 -3.98 11.89 7.27
CA ASN A 100 -4.79 13.10 7.37
C ASN A 100 -4.56 14.10 6.22
N GLY A 101 -3.69 13.78 5.26
CA GLY A 101 -3.38 14.66 4.11
C GLY A 101 -2.57 15.89 4.49
N SER A 102 -1.86 15.87 5.62
CA SER A 102 -1.01 16.97 6.09
C SER A 102 0.39 16.97 5.44
N ILE A 103 0.71 15.91 4.69
CA ILE A 103 1.95 15.77 3.91
C ILE A 103 1.56 15.68 2.43
N GLU A 104 2.23 16.49 1.60
CA GLU A 104 2.03 16.46 0.15
C GLU A 104 2.34 15.08 -0.43
N GLU A 105 1.62 14.72 -1.50
CA GLU A 105 1.83 13.46 -2.21
C GLU A 105 3.29 13.31 -2.66
N GLY A 106 3.86 12.12 -2.42
CA GLY A 106 5.25 11.80 -2.77
C GLY A 106 6.32 12.40 -1.85
N LYS A 107 5.97 13.23 -0.85
CA LYS A 107 6.95 13.77 0.12
C LYS A 107 7.28 12.81 1.25
N ALA A 108 6.38 11.88 1.57
CA ALA A 108 6.62 10.85 2.57
C ALA A 108 6.09 9.50 2.11
N THR A 109 6.79 8.44 2.48
CA THR A 109 6.36 7.07 2.21
C THR A 109 6.64 6.18 3.42
N LEU A 110 5.76 5.22 3.68
CA LEU A 110 6.00 4.22 4.72
C LEU A 110 6.87 3.09 4.16
N ARG A 111 8.03 2.84 4.77
CA ARG A 111 8.95 1.76 4.37
C ARG A 111 9.10 0.73 5.48
N MET A 112 9.16 -0.53 5.07
CA MET A 112 9.55 -1.63 5.96
C MET A 112 11.06 -1.53 6.25
N LYS A 113 11.44 -1.75 7.52
CA LYS A 113 12.83 -2.02 7.91
C LYS A 113 13.17 -3.46 7.55
N GLN A 114 13.51 -3.66 6.29
CA GLN A 114 14.12 -4.90 5.82
C GLN A 114 15.64 -4.74 5.79
N ASP A 115 16.33 -5.87 5.60
CA ASP A 115 17.76 -5.87 5.29
C ASP A 115 17.95 -5.38 3.85
N MET A 116 18.96 -4.53 3.61
CA MET A 116 19.25 -3.92 2.30
C MET A 116 20.37 -4.63 1.54
#